data_AF-A0A8K0K7I9-F1
#
_entry.id   AF-A0A8K0K7I9-F1
#
_cell.length_a   1.000
_cell.length_b   1.000
_cell.length_c   1.000
_cell.angle_alpha   90.00
_cell.angle_beta   90.00
_cell.angle_gamma   90.00
#
_symmetry.space_group_name_H-M   'P 1'
#
loop_
_entity.id
_entity.type
_entity.pdbx_description
1 polymer ?
#
loop_
_entity_poly.entity_id
_entity_poly.type
_entity_poly.pdbx_seq_one_letter_code
_entity_poly.pdbx_strand_id
1 'polypeptide(L)'
;MSTGSNTTGHWISKAIVKKTSNKSPNKLHVKVKQSFRNLTDAQTVQLDGIVIVPPPRPADYELFPGVGYYKFHIKNANNFDDALAKCANEGGHLAIINSDTEALVLQEIFARYPKNGMVDSEPLNSTGFVKWVDPTQPDNYNNIEDCGAVHRNGGLNDIGCFGEFPFFCEYDLSWGYI
;
A
#
# COMPACT_ATOMS: atom_id res chain seq x y z
N MET A 1 -25.03 21.52 -6.81
CA MET A 1 -25.26 20.57 -7.91
C MET A 1 -26.17 21.24 -8.92
N SER A 2 -25.98 21.02 -10.21
CA SER A 2 -26.89 21.50 -11.26
C SER A 2 -27.48 20.31 -12.01
N THR A 3 -28.80 20.25 -12.10
CA THR A 3 -29.55 19.24 -12.84
C THR A 3 -30.28 19.89 -14.00
N GLY A 4 -30.28 19.24 -15.16
CA GLY A 4 -31.02 19.68 -16.34
C GLY A 4 -31.29 18.52 -17.28
N SER A 5 -32.41 18.57 -17.99
CA SER A 5 -32.68 17.67 -19.12
C SER A 5 -32.19 18.33 -20.40
N ASN A 6 -31.58 17.56 -21.30
CA ASN A 6 -31.27 18.05 -22.64
C ASN A 6 -32.49 17.91 -23.56
N THR A 7 -32.38 18.43 -24.79
CA THR A 7 -33.45 18.40 -25.80
C THR A 7 -33.85 17.00 -26.26
N THR A 8 -33.09 15.96 -25.89
CA THR A 8 -33.38 14.55 -26.20
C THR A 8 -34.02 13.80 -25.02
N GLY A 9 -34.28 14.47 -23.89
CA GLY A 9 -34.85 13.85 -22.69
C GLY A 9 -33.83 13.16 -21.77
N HIS A 10 -32.54 13.21 -22.10
CA HIS A 10 -31.49 12.72 -21.20
C HIS A 10 -31.31 13.67 -20.01
N TRP A 11 -31.18 13.10 -18.82
CA TRP A 11 -30.91 13.83 -17.59
C TRP A 11 -29.41 13.98 -17.38
N ILE A 12 -28.96 15.22 -17.13
CA ILE A 12 -27.57 15.55 -16.83
C ILE A 12 -27.53 16.15 -15.42
N SER A 13 -26.73 15.54 -14.55
CA SER A 13 -26.42 16.07 -13.23
C SER A 13 -24.92 16.32 -13.11
N LYS A 14 -24.54 17.53 -12.68
CA LYS A 14 -23.14 17.91 -12.43
C LYS A 14 -22.92 18.16 -10.95
N ALA A 15 -22.07 17.34 -10.34
CA ALA A 15 -21.50 17.58 -9.01
C ALA A 15 -20.13 18.25 -9.16
N ILE A 16 -19.87 19.29 -8.36
CA ILE A 16 -18.57 19.98 -8.31
C ILE A 16 -18.12 19.93 -6.87
N VAL A 17 -16.99 19.28 -6.61
CA VAL A 17 -16.34 19.29 -5.30
C VAL A 17 -15.22 20.33 -5.33
N LYS A 18 -15.31 21.35 -4.47
CA LYS A 18 -14.27 22.37 -4.29
C LYS A 18 -13.61 22.14 -2.94
N LYS A 19 -12.28 22.02 -2.90
CA LYS A 19 -11.52 21.95 -1.64
C LYS A 19 -10.86 23.31 -1.37
N THR A 20 -11.05 23.85 -0.18
CA THR A 20 -10.31 25.00 0.38
C THR A 20 -9.26 24.47 1.35
N SER A 21 -8.08 24.12 0.87
CA SER A 21 -6.95 23.78 1.73
C SER A 21 -5.67 24.34 1.15
N ASN A 22 -4.93 25.10 1.96
CA ASN A 22 -3.66 25.73 1.58
C ASN A 22 -2.50 24.72 1.44
N LYS A 23 -2.71 23.44 1.81
CA LYS A 23 -1.79 22.34 1.56
C LYS A 23 -2.46 21.39 0.57
N SER A 24 -2.23 21.64 -0.71
CA SER A 24 -2.75 20.77 -1.77
C SER A 24 -1.94 19.47 -1.78
N PRO A 25 -2.55 18.29 -1.55
CA PRO A 25 -1.91 17.06 -2.01
C PRO A 25 -1.82 17.15 -3.54
N ASN A 26 -0.65 16.85 -4.10
CA ASN A 26 -0.39 16.95 -5.54
C ASN A 26 -1.29 16.04 -6.41
N LYS A 27 -2.14 15.19 -5.80
CA LYS A 27 -3.10 14.33 -6.49
C LYS A 27 -4.26 13.98 -5.55
N LEU A 28 -5.51 14.11 -6.02
CA LEU A 28 -6.72 13.63 -5.35
C LEU A 28 -7.16 12.32 -6.00
N HIS A 29 -7.67 11.38 -5.19
CA HIS A 29 -8.29 10.17 -5.70
C HIS A 29 -9.81 10.36 -5.74
N VAL A 30 -10.42 10.06 -6.88
CA VAL A 30 -11.87 10.17 -7.06
C VAL A 30 -12.42 8.80 -7.39
N LYS A 31 -13.35 8.30 -6.58
CA LYS A 31 -14.13 7.08 -6.87
C LYS A 31 -15.57 7.49 -7.18
N VAL A 32 -16.15 6.91 -8.23
CA VAL A 32 -17.58 7.08 -8.55
C VAL A 32 -18.25 5.72 -8.39
N LYS A 33 -19.25 5.64 -7.51
CA LYS A 33 -20.10 4.45 -7.38
C LYS A 33 -21.47 4.75 -7.96
N GLN A 34 -21.99 3.83 -8.77
CA GLN A 34 -23.36 3.88 -9.26
C GLN A 34 -24.18 2.82 -8.54
N SER A 35 -25.35 3.21 -8.04
CA SER A 35 -26.35 2.30 -7.48
C SER A 35 -27.75 2.68 -7.96
N PHE A 36 -28.68 1.73 -7.86
CA PHE A 36 -30.08 1.94 -8.19
C PHE A 36 -30.90 1.85 -6.91
N ARG A 37 -31.79 2.81 -6.69
CA ARG A 37 -32.75 2.79 -5.59
C ARG A 37 -34.16 2.72 -6.16
N ASN A 38 -34.81 1.59 -5.92
CA ASN A 38 -36.21 1.38 -6.25
C ASN A 38 -37.09 2.07 -5.21
N LEU A 39 -38.02 2.89 -5.69
CA LEU A 39 -39.10 3.52 -4.95
C LEU A 39 -40.42 2.89 -5.40
N THR A 40 -41.49 3.13 -4.66
CA THR A 40 -42.80 2.52 -4.89
C THR A 40 -43.30 2.71 -6.33
N ASP A 41 -43.07 3.89 -6.92
CA ASP A 41 -43.53 4.27 -8.27
C ASP A 41 -42.40 4.76 -9.20
N ALA A 42 -41.14 4.56 -8.82
CA ALA A 42 -39.99 5.08 -9.58
C ALA A 42 -38.70 4.28 -9.34
N GLN A 43 -37.77 4.33 -10.29
CA GLN A 43 -36.39 3.90 -10.08
C GLN A 43 -35.47 5.12 -10.17
N THR A 44 -34.63 5.30 -9.17
CA THR A 44 -33.64 6.39 -9.14
C THR A 44 -32.23 5.82 -9.30
N VAL A 45 -31.39 6.52 -10.07
CA VAL A 45 -29.96 6.23 -10.19
C VAL A 45 -29.24 7.13 -9.19
N GLN A 46 -28.48 6.53 -8.28
CA GLN A 46 -27.63 7.24 -7.33
C GLN A 46 -26.17 7.14 -7.78
N LEU A 47 -25.50 8.29 -7.82
CA LEU A 47 -24.07 8.39 -8.11
C LEU A 47 -23.37 8.97 -6.87
N ASP A 48 -22.56 8.15 -6.21
CA ASP A 48 -21.74 8.59 -5.07
C ASP A 48 -20.34 8.97 -5.58
N GLY A 49 -20.08 10.27 -5.66
CA GLY A 49 -18.77 10.83 -5.98
C GLY A 49 -17.93 10.98 -4.71
N ILE A 50 -17.05 10.03 -4.45
CA ILE A 50 -16.19 10.01 -3.26
C ILE A 50 -14.84 10.63 -3.65
N VAL A 51 -14.56 11.82 -3.11
CA VAL A 51 -13.22 12.43 -3.21
C VAL A 51 -12.44 12.01 -1.99
N ILE A 52 -11.36 11.26 -2.20
CA ILE A 52 -10.49 10.92 -1.09
C ILE A 52 -9.21 11.74 -1.09
N VAL A 53 -9.00 12.38 0.04
CA VAL A 53 -7.79 13.08 0.40
C VAL A 53 -6.92 12.04 1.10
N PRO A 54 -5.77 11.64 0.52
CA PRO A 54 -4.88 10.74 1.23
C PRO A 54 -4.43 11.40 2.55
N PRO A 55 -4.15 10.61 3.60
CA PRO A 55 -3.61 11.15 4.84
C PRO A 55 -2.38 12.02 4.55
N PRO A 56 -2.07 13.03 5.39
CA PRO A 56 -0.89 13.86 5.20
C PRO A 56 0.34 12.98 5.00
N ARG A 57 0.95 13.05 3.81
CA ARG A 57 2.11 12.24 3.43
C ARG A 57 3.19 12.39 4.51
N PRO A 58 3.61 11.31 5.19
CA PRO A 58 4.83 11.33 5.99
C PRO A 58 6.03 11.60 5.06
N ALA A 59 6.96 12.46 5.48
CA ALA A 59 8.10 12.83 4.64
C ALA A 59 8.85 11.58 4.14
N ASP A 60 9.22 11.59 2.86
CA ASP A 60 10.00 10.56 2.15
C ASP A 60 9.29 9.21 1.90
N TYR A 61 7.97 9.12 2.11
CA TYR A 61 7.19 7.97 1.66
C TYR A 61 6.73 8.15 0.20
N GLU A 62 6.82 7.07 -0.57
CA GLU A 62 6.33 6.98 -1.95
C GLU A 62 4.90 6.41 -1.96
N LEU A 63 4.02 7.04 -2.74
CA LEU A 63 2.64 6.60 -2.91
C LEU A 63 2.56 5.61 -4.06
N PHE A 64 2.04 4.41 -3.78
CA PHE A 64 1.60 3.46 -4.80
C PHE A 64 0.06 3.51 -4.88
N PRO A 65 -0.50 4.11 -5.95
CA PRO A 65 -1.93 4.39 -6.04
C PRO A 65 -2.83 3.17 -5.83
N GLY A 66 -3.71 3.24 -4.83
CA GLY A 66 -4.65 2.16 -4.51
C GLY A 66 -4.04 1.01 -3.70
N VAL A 67 -2.75 1.10 -3.35
CA VAL A 67 -2.01 0.12 -2.54
C VAL A 67 -1.73 0.73 -1.17
N GLY A 68 -0.73 1.61 -1.07
CA GLY A 68 -0.20 2.09 0.20
C GLY A 68 0.85 3.18 0.01
N TYR A 69 1.31 3.73 1.13
CA TYR A 69 2.56 4.49 1.16
C TYR A 69 3.67 3.59 1.66
N TYR A 70 4.80 3.57 0.96
CA TYR A 70 5.95 2.75 1.33
C TYR A 70 7.23 3.58 1.43
N LYS A 71 8.11 3.16 2.33
CA LYS A 71 9.46 3.71 2.45
C LYS A 71 10.43 2.58 2.77
N PHE A 72 11.51 2.53 1.99
CA PHE A 72 12.59 1.57 2.21
C PHE A 72 13.73 2.21 3.00
N HIS A 73 14.02 1.66 4.17
CA HIS A 73 15.09 2.09 5.04
C HIS A 73 16.32 1.22 4.79
N ILE A 74 17.33 1.80 4.12
CA ILE A 74 18.62 1.15 3.87
C ILE A 74 19.60 1.23 5.05
N LYS A 75 19.36 2.16 5.98
CA LYS A 75 20.14 2.24 7.22
C LYS A 75 19.52 1.22 8.17
N ASN A 76 20.30 0.21 8.52
CA ASN A 76 19.83 -0.93 9.29
C ASN A 76 19.24 -0.47 10.62
N ALA A 77 18.08 -1.04 10.97
CA ALA A 77 17.70 -1.15 12.36
C ALA A 77 18.62 -2.18 13.02
N ASN A 78 18.95 -2.01 14.31
CA ASN A 78 19.84 -2.97 14.98
C ASN A 78 19.15 -4.31 15.27
N ASN A 79 17.82 -4.35 15.19
CA ASN A 79 16.95 -5.49 15.43
C ASN A 79 15.53 -5.20 14.90
N PHE A 80 14.66 -6.20 14.99
CA PHE A 80 13.26 -6.11 14.55
C PHE A 80 12.45 -5.07 15.34
N ASP A 81 12.67 -4.95 16.65
CA ASP A 81 11.95 -3.99 17.50
C ASP A 81 12.32 -2.54 17.17
N ASP A 82 13.59 -2.27 16.87
CA ASP A 82 14.08 -0.97 16.39
C ASP A 82 13.40 -0.60 15.06
N ALA A 83 13.23 -1.56 14.16
CA ALA A 83 12.54 -1.37 12.88
C ALA A 83 11.05 -1.06 13.09
N LEU A 84 10.40 -1.81 13.98
CA LEU A 84 9.01 -1.61 14.37
C LEU A 84 8.80 -0.22 14.97
N ALA A 85 9.62 0.16 15.96
CA ALA A 85 9.58 1.46 16.62
C ALA A 85 9.86 2.59 15.62
N LYS A 86 10.77 2.37 14.65
CA LYS A 86 11.08 3.35 13.61
C LYS A 86 9.87 3.62 12.71
N CYS A 87 9.17 2.58 12.23
CA CYS A 87 7.96 2.78 11.44
C CYS A 87 6.83 3.41 12.26
N ALA A 88 6.66 3.00 13.53
CA ALA A 88 5.67 3.58 14.44
C ALA A 88 5.93 5.07 14.73
N ASN A 89 7.19 5.46 14.95
CA ASN A 89 7.59 6.86 15.16
C ASN A 89 7.40 7.73 13.92
N GLU A 90 7.46 7.13 12.73
CA GLU A 90 7.09 7.84 11.51
C GLU A 90 5.57 8.00 11.46
N GLY A 91 4.80 7.08 12.03
CA GLY A 91 3.34 7.06 12.12
C GLY A 91 2.68 5.88 11.39
N GLY A 92 3.47 4.94 10.87
CA GLY A 92 3.03 3.75 10.14
C GLY A 92 3.39 2.47 10.90
N HIS A 93 3.59 1.38 10.18
CA HIS A 93 4.06 0.11 10.74
C HIS A 93 5.06 -0.56 9.79
N LEU A 94 5.71 -1.64 10.25
CA LEU A 94 6.48 -2.50 9.35
C LEU A 94 5.57 -3.03 8.25
N ALA A 95 6.06 -3.11 7.02
CA ALA A 95 5.26 -3.54 5.89
C ALA A 95 4.67 -4.95 6.11
N ILE A 96 3.36 -5.08 5.91
CA ILE A 96 2.62 -6.33 6.02
C ILE A 96 2.23 -6.73 4.60
N ILE A 97 2.96 -7.67 4.02
CA ILE A 97 2.70 -8.12 2.65
C ILE A 97 1.47 -9.03 2.65
N ASN A 98 0.28 -8.46 2.44
CA ASN A 98 -1.01 -9.15 2.53
C ASN A 98 -1.71 -9.33 1.17
N SER A 99 -1.09 -8.87 0.08
CA SER A 99 -1.62 -8.99 -1.28
C SER A 99 -0.54 -9.04 -2.36
N ASP A 100 -0.86 -9.66 -3.50
CA ASP A 100 0.01 -9.73 -4.69
C ASP A 100 0.52 -8.35 -5.14
N THR A 101 -0.31 -7.34 -4.97
CA THR A 101 0.01 -5.97 -5.38
C THR A 101 1.07 -5.36 -4.46
N GLU A 102 1.00 -5.59 -3.16
CA GLU A 102 2.00 -5.09 -2.21
C GLU A 102 3.36 -5.74 -2.41
N ALA A 103 3.39 -7.06 -2.67
CA ALA A 103 4.63 -7.77 -2.95
C ALA A 103 5.35 -7.18 -4.18
N LEU A 104 4.61 -6.92 -5.26
CA LEU A 104 5.16 -6.29 -6.47
C LEU A 104 5.68 -4.87 -6.19
N VAL A 105 4.97 -4.11 -5.36
CA VAL A 105 5.43 -2.77 -4.93
C VAL A 105 6.76 -2.86 -4.18
N LEU A 106 6.88 -3.75 -3.20
CA LEU A 106 8.12 -3.91 -2.45
C LEU A 106 9.26 -4.37 -3.36
N GLN A 107 9.01 -5.31 -4.28
CA GLN A 107 9.99 -5.76 -5.27
C GLN A 107 10.46 -4.61 -6.18
N GLU A 108 9.54 -3.79 -6.67
CA GLU A 108 9.86 -2.63 -7.50
C GLU A 108 10.77 -1.65 -6.73
N ILE A 109 10.45 -1.37 -5.47
CA ILE A 109 11.28 -0.50 -4.63
C ILE A 109 12.67 -1.13 -4.44
N PHE A 110 12.72 -2.41 -4.08
CA PHE A 110 13.97 -3.12 -3.76
C PHE A 110 14.92 -3.21 -4.97
N ALA A 111 14.36 -3.38 -6.18
CA ALA A 111 15.11 -3.46 -7.44
C ALA A 111 15.87 -2.16 -7.78
N ARG A 112 15.46 -1.01 -7.22
CA ARG A 112 16.13 0.28 -7.43
C ARG A 112 17.39 0.46 -6.60
N TYR A 113 17.65 -0.43 -5.63
CA TYR A 113 18.82 -0.35 -4.75
C TYR A 113 19.89 -1.38 -5.16
N PRO A 114 21.18 -0.97 -5.24
CA PRO A 114 22.26 -1.83 -5.70
C PRO A 114 22.39 -3.09 -4.83
N LYS A 115 22.78 -4.22 -5.46
CA LYS A 115 22.93 -5.54 -4.84
C LYS A 115 24.18 -5.67 -3.96
N ASN A 116 24.71 -4.58 -3.38
CA ASN A 116 25.96 -4.62 -2.63
C ASN A 116 25.80 -5.51 -1.38
N GLY A 117 26.22 -6.78 -1.50
CA GLY A 117 26.21 -7.77 -0.41
C GLY A 117 24.94 -8.63 -0.28
N MET A 118 23.94 -8.49 -1.15
CA MET A 118 22.73 -9.33 -1.13
C MET A 118 22.70 -10.19 -2.39
N VAL A 119 23.02 -11.48 -2.24
CA VAL A 119 22.91 -12.48 -3.31
C VAL A 119 21.44 -12.84 -3.46
N ASP A 120 20.85 -12.60 -4.62
CA ASP A 120 19.65 -13.32 -5.06
C ASP A 120 19.78 -13.55 -6.58
N SER A 121 19.80 -14.83 -6.94
CA SER A 121 20.21 -15.37 -8.25
C SER A 121 19.06 -15.63 -9.23
N GLU A 122 17.83 -15.20 -8.92
CA GLU A 122 16.66 -15.47 -9.77
C GLU A 122 16.03 -14.17 -10.33
N PRO A 123 15.51 -14.19 -11.58
CA PRO A 123 14.87 -13.04 -12.19
C PRO A 123 13.51 -12.72 -11.57
N LEU A 124 13.18 -11.43 -11.55
CA LEU A 124 11.98 -10.81 -10.96
C LEU A 124 10.63 -11.36 -11.47
N ASN A 125 10.61 -12.18 -12.52
CA ASN A 125 9.38 -12.64 -13.17
C ASN A 125 8.92 -14.07 -12.78
N SER A 126 9.72 -14.81 -12.00
CA SER A 126 9.47 -16.23 -11.73
C SER A 126 8.92 -16.51 -10.32
N THR A 127 8.94 -15.52 -9.42
CA THR A 127 8.56 -15.69 -8.03
C THR A 127 7.07 -15.43 -7.87
N GLY A 128 6.26 -16.44 -8.16
CA GLY A 128 4.82 -16.39 -7.91
C GLY A 128 4.55 -16.23 -6.42
N PHE A 129 4.34 -14.97 -6.00
CA PHE A 129 3.97 -14.40 -4.70
C PHE A 129 4.53 -15.07 -3.45
N VAL A 130 5.16 -14.26 -2.56
CA VAL A 130 5.37 -14.46 -1.11
C VAL A 130 5.13 -15.90 -0.63
N LYS A 131 6.00 -16.79 -1.10
CA LYS A 131 6.16 -18.14 -0.58
C LYS A 131 7.43 -18.14 0.22
N TRP A 132 7.54 -19.11 1.12
CA TRP A 132 8.84 -19.50 1.64
C TRP A 132 9.85 -19.63 0.51
N VAL A 133 11.02 -19.00 0.69
CA VAL A 133 12.05 -18.86 -0.35
C VAL A 133 12.47 -20.21 -0.91
N ASP A 134 12.36 -21.26 -0.09
CA ASP A 134 12.43 -22.64 -0.48
C ASP A 134 11.55 -23.53 0.43
N PRO A 135 11.35 -24.83 0.08
CA PRO A 135 10.47 -25.73 0.83
C PRO A 135 10.90 -26.08 2.27
N THR A 136 12.11 -25.69 2.70
CA THR A 136 12.60 -25.93 4.06
C THR A 136 12.17 -24.86 5.04
N GLN A 137 11.73 -23.71 4.53
CA GLN A 137 11.32 -22.55 5.32
C GLN A 137 9.81 -22.61 5.66
N PRO A 138 9.37 -22.14 6.84
CA PRO A 138 10.20 -21.61 7.91
C PRO A 138 10.88 -22.77 8.67
N ASP A 139 12.20 -22.66 8.93
CA ASP A 139 12.97 -23.75 9.53
C ASP A 139 13.30 -23.54 11.01
N ASN A 140 13.02 -22.35 11.53
CA ASN A 140 13.36 -21.89 12.87
C ASN A 140 14.78 -22.30 13.26
N TYR A 141 15.77 -21.89 12.45
CA TYR A 141 17.15 -22.34 12.61
C TYR A 141 17.66 -22.09 14.04
N ASN A 142 18.21 -23.14 14.67
CA ASN A 142 18.64 -23.13 16.08
C ASN A 142 17.56 -22.75 17.12
N ASN A 143 16.29 -22.74 16.76
CA ASN A 143 15.16 -22.28 17.59
C ASN A 143 15.27 -20.79 17.99
N ILE A 144 15.76 -19.92 17.09
CA ILE A 144 15.94 -18.49 17.37
C ILE A 144 15.35 -17.56 16.30
N GLU A 145 14.59 -18.08 15.34
CA GLU A 145 14.09 -17.31 14.19
C GLU A 145 12.60 -17.00 14.32
N ASP A 146 12.30 -16.04 15.21
CA ASP A 146 10.92 -15.63 15.50
C ASP A 146 10.46 -14.40 14.69
N CYS A 147 11.27 -13.94 13.73
CA CYS A 147 10.99 -12.76 12.90
C CYS A 147 10.96 -13.11 11.41
N GLY A 148 10.28 -12.30 10.59
CA GLY A 148 10.16 -12.55 9.15
C GLY A 148 10.99 -11.60 8.29
N ALA A 149 11.55 -12.11 7.20
CA ALA A 149 12.22 -11.33 6.18
C ALA A 149 11.71 -11.66 4.77
N VAL A 150 11.87 -10.71 3.85
CA VAL A 150 11.62 -10.88 2.42
C VAL A 150 12.93 -10.76 1.65
N HIS A 151 13.26 -11.79 0.87
CA HIS A 151 14.39 -11.79 -0.06
C HIS A 151 14.13 -10.86 -1.25
N ARG A 152 15.16 -10.49 -2.01
CA ARG A 152 14.96 -9.63 -3.20
C ARG A 152 14.19 -10.33 -4.30
N ASN A 153 14.19 -11.67 -4.31
CA ASN A 153 13.32 -12.46 -5.18
C ASN A 153 11.86 -12.51 -4.65
N GLY A 154 11.54 -11.92 -3.50
CA GLY A 154 10.20 -11.94 -2.91
C GLY A 154 9.85 -13.22 -2.13
N GLY A 155 10.80 -14.14 -1.97
CA GLY A 155 10.66 -15.29 -1.07
C GLY A 155 10.73 -14.88 0.41
N LEU A 156 9.98 -15.55 1.26
CA LEU A 156 9.98 -15.36 2.72
C LEU A 156 11.02 -16.25 3.39
N ASN A 157 11.56 -15.75 4.50
CA ASN A 157 12.42 -16.49 5.43
C ASN A 157 12.01 -16.12 6.85
N ASP A 158 11.95 -17.07 7.78
CA ASP A 158 12.08 -16.71 9.19
C ASP A 158 13.55 -16.42 9.50
N ILE A 159 13.81 -15.44 10.35
CA ILE A 159 15.14 -14.96 10.69
C ILE A 159 15.20 -14.61 12.17
N GLY A 160 16.42 -14.58 12.71
CA GLY A 160 16.66 -14.04 14.04
C GLY A 160 16.27 -12.57 14.16
N CYS A 161 15.51 -12.23 15.19
CA CYS A 161 15.03 -10.87 15.42
C CYS A 161 16.14 -9.84 15.72
N PHE A 162 17.34 -10.29 16.07
CA PHE A 162 18.45 -9.44 16.52
C PHE A 162 19.42 -9.03 15.41
N GLY A 163 19.13 -9.39 14.15
CA GLY A 163 19.99 -9.03 13.03
C GLY A 163 19.77 -7.61 12.52
N GLU A 164 20.82 -7.03 11.95
CA GLU A 164 20.78 -5.76 11.25
C GLU A 164 20.29 -5.94 9.81
N PHE A 165 19.05 -5.50 9.52
CA PHE A 165 18.46 -5.63 8.19
C PHE A 165 17.88 -4.31 7.67
N PRO A 166 17.93 -4.08 6.35
CA PRO A 166 17.04 -3.12 5.69
C PRO A 166 15.58 -3.54 5.87
N PHE A 167 14.68 -2.57 5.96
CA PHE A 167 13.26 -2.84 6.21
C PHE A 167 12.35 -1.87 5.45
N PHE A 168 11.11 -2.29 5.27
CA PHE A 168 10.06 -1.47 4.66
C PHE A 168 9.09 -1.01 5.75
N CYS A 169 8.80 0.28 5.75
CA CYS A 169 7.65 0.81 6.48
C CYS A 169 6.49 1.03 5.51
N GLU A 170 5.29 0.86 6.03
CA GLU A 170 4.01 0.99 5.34
C GLU A 170 3.07 1.94 6.07
N TYR A 171 2.25 2.65 5.29
CA TYR A 171 0.98 3.19 5.77
C TYR A 171 -0.12 2.70 4.86
N ASP A 172 -1.06 2.00 5.49
CA ASP A 172 -2.31 1.67 4.85
C ASP A 172 -3.01 2.93 4.34
N LEU A 173 -3.56 2.82 3.14
CA LEU A 173 -4.68 3.66 2.74
C LEU A 173 -5.92 3.16 3.48
N SER A 174 -5.91 3.19 4.82
CA SER A 174 -7.12 3.05 5.60
C SER A 174 -7.97 4.26 5.26
N TRP A 175 -8.86 4.07 4.29
CA TRP A 175 -9.94 4.98 3.99
C TRP A 175 -10.87 4.96 5.20
N GLY A 176 -10.48 5.69 6.25
CA GLY A 176 -11.20 5.72 7.51
C GLY A 176 -12.67 5.98 7.25
N TYR A 177 -13.49 4.98 7.57
CA TYR A 177 -14.83 5.21 8.07
C TYR A 177 -14.68 6.13 9.29
N ILE A 178 -14.96 7.41 9.08
CA ILE A 178 -15.50 8.32 10.10
C ILE A 178 -16.70 9.00 9.44
#